data_AF-A0A969F014-F1
#
_entry.id   AF-A0A969F014-F1
#
_cell.length_a   1.000
_cell.length_b   1.000
_cell.length_c   1.000
_cell.angle_alpha   90.00
_cell.angle_beta   90.00
_cell.angle_gamma   90.00
#
_symmetry.space_group_name_H-M   'P 1'
#
loop_
_entity.id
_entity.type
_entity.pdbx_description
1 polymer ?
#
loop_
_entity_poly.entity_id
_entity_poly.type
_entity_poly.pdbx_seq_one_letter_code
_entity_poly.pdbx_strand_id
1 'polypeptide(L)'
;MTLEEEAITLLLRSPRLAVGQIIDMLGVSDAQFREMTLRNDSISNLLAERRAGTLEARRPEPTQCPACDDWFMPYAGARFCSDPCRVIGRINEHARRRAPRRIGTL
;
A
#
# COMPACT_ATOMS: atom_id res chain seq x y z
N MET A 1 5.09 6.53 0.71
CA MET A 1 4.48 5.38 1.38
C MET A 1 5.60 4.43 1.73
N THR A 2 5.83 4.19 3.01
CA THR A 2 6.81 3.21 3.48
C THR A 2 6.21 1.80 3.42
N LEU A 3 7.06 0.78 3.45
CA LEU A 3 6.64 -0.63 3.51
C LEU A 3 5.75 -0.91 4.74
N GLU A 4 6.03 -0.23 5.85
CA GLU A 4 5.27 -0.36 7.10
C GLU A 4 3.88 0.27 6.99
N GLU A 5 3.76 1.45 6.38
CA GLU A 5 2.47 2.09 6.09
C GLU A 5 1.61 1.22 5.16
N GLU A 6 2.25 0.55 4.19
CA GLU A 6 1.58 -0.37 3.27
C GLU A 6 1.12 -1.64 3.99
N ALA A 7 1.95 -2.21 4.87
CA ALA A 7 1.59 -3.35 5.71
C ALA A 7 0.40 -3.05 6.63
N ILE A 8 0.40 -1.90 7.31
CA ILE A 8 -0.70 -1.42 8.15
C ILE A 8 -1.98 -1.27 7.31
N THR A 9 -1.86 -0.64 6.14
CA THR A 9 -3.00 -0.43 5.23
C THR A 9 -3.62 -1.76 4.80
N LEU A 10 -2.79 -2.74 4.43
CA LEU A 10 -3.25 -4.07 4.03
C LEU A 10 -3.93 -4.82 5.18
N LEU A 11 -3.34 -4.77 6.39
CA LEU A 11 -3.90 -5.40 7.59
C LEU A 11 -5.30 -4.84 7.91
N LEU A 12 -5.46 -3.51 7.90
CA LEU A 12 -6.71 -2.82 8.23
C LEU A 12 -7.79 -2.98 7.15
N ARG A 13 -7.41 -3.02 5.86
CA ARG A 13 -8.40 -3.13 4.77
C ARG A 13 -8.78 -4.56 4.45
N SER A 14 -7.96 -5.53 4.84
CA SER A 14 -8.11 -6.91 4.40
C SER A 14 -8.17 -7.86 5.60
N PRO A 15 -9.19 -7.75 6.48
CA PRO A 15 -9.33 -8.61 7.67
C PRO A 15 -9.47 -10.10 7.35
N ARG A 16 -9.83 -10.44 6.10
CA ARG A 16 -10.06 -11.82 5.63
C ARG A 16 -8.84 -12.48 4.96
N LEU A 17 -7.80 -11.72 4.61
CA LEU A 17 -6.62 -12.30 3.97
C LEU A 17 -5.77 -13.07 4.97
N ALA A 18 -5.12 -14.15 4.54
CA ALA A 18 -4.10 -14.76 5.38
C ALA A 18 -2.89 -13.83 5.51
N VAL A 19 -2.16 -13.88 6.63
CA VAL A 19 -0.94 -13.07 6.80
C VAL A 19 0.08 -13.40 5.70
N GLY A 20 0.19 -14.66 5.27
CA GLY A 20 1.03 -15.05 4.14
C GLY A 20 0.68 -14.32 2.84
N GLN A 21 -0.62 -14.13 2.54
CA GLN A 21 -1.05 -13.35 1.36
C GLN A 21 -0.68 -11.86 1.49
N ILE A 22 -0.68 -11.32 2.71
CA ILE A 22 -0.21 -9.94 2.95
C ILE A 22 1.29 -9.84 2.68
N ILE A 23 2.08 -10.81 3.13
CA ILE A 23 3.52 -10.90 2.88
C ILE A 23 3.79 -10.98 1.36
N ASP A 24 3.06 -11.83 0.64
CA ASP A 24 3.17 -11.98 -0.82
C ASP A 24 2.89 -10.65 -1.55
N MET A 25 1.83 -9.93 -1.16
CA MET A 25 1.48 -8.65 -1.76
C MET A 25 2.51 -7.55 -1.47
N LEU A 26 3.14 -7.58 -0.30
CA LEU A 26 4.23 -6.67 0.06
C LEU A 26 5.53 -7.00 -0.69
N GLY A 27 5.66 -8.21 -1.25
CA GLY A 27 6.86 -8.66 -1.96
C GLY A 27 8.08 -8.81 -1.05
N VAL A 28 7.86 -9.15 0.22
CA VAL A 28 8.93 -9.35 1.23
C VAL A 28 8.98 -10.81 1.68
N SER A 29 10.10 -11.23 2.26
CA SER A 29 10.16 -12.55 2.91
C SER A 29 9.52 -12.54 4.29
N ASP A 30 9.14 -13.72 4.80
CA ASP A 30 8.66 -13.89 6.18
C ASP A 30 9.65 -13.34 7.22
N ALA A 31 10.96 -13.50 6.98
CA ALA A 31 11.99 -12.98 7.87
C ALA A 31 11.97 -11.45 7.93
N GLN A 32 11.86 -10.79 6.77
CA GLN A 32 11.76 -9.33 6.69
C GLN A 32 10.47 -8.82 7.32
N PHE A 33 9.35 -9.51 7.09
CA PHE A 33 8.07 -9.14 7.70
C PHE A 33 8.08 -9.30 9.22
N ARG A 34 8.71 -10.37 9.72
CA ARG A 34 8.89 -10.59 11.16
C ARG A 34 9.76 -9.51 11.78
N GLU A 35 10.86 -9.16 11.13
CA GLU A 35 11.72 -8.06 11.58
C GLU A 35 10.94 -6.75 11.62
N MET A 36 10.16 -6.44 10.57
CA MET A 36 9.27 -5.28 10.54
C MET A 36 8.27 -5.26 11.68
N THR A 37 7.68 -6.42 12.02
CA THR A 37 6.75 -6.55 13.14
C THR A 37 7.43 -6.31 14.49
N LEU A 38 8.69 -6.72 14.66
CA LEU A 38 9.46 -6.47 15.88
C LEU A 38 9.86 -5.00 16.04
N ARG A 39 10.05 -4.29 14.93
CA ARG A 39 10.45 -2.88 14.88
C ARG A 39 9.27 -1.93 15.03
N ASN A 40 8.06 -2.37 14.67
CA ASN A 40 6.89 -1.51 14.53
C ASN A 40 5.71 -2.05 15.38
N ASP A 41 5.50 -1.44 16.54
CA ASP A 41 4.46 -1.81 17.49
C ASP A 41 3.05 -1.74 16.89
N SER A 42 2.81 -0.85 15.92
CA SER A 42 1.50 -0.77 15.27
C SER A 42 1.19 -2.04 14.48
N ILE A 43 2.17 -2.55 13.73
CA ILE A 43 2.01 -3.81 12.98
C ILE A 43 1.82 -4.98 13.95
N SER A 44 2.60 -5.02 15.03
CA SER A 44 2.49 -6.05 16.07
C SER A 44 1.11 -6.07 16.72
N ASN A 45 0.58 -4.91 17.12
CA ASN A 45 -0.74 -4.77 17.74
C ASN A 45 -1.86 -5.20 16.79
N LEU A 46 -1.82 -4.76 15.52
CA LEU A 46 -2.82 -5.15 14.52
C LEU A 46 -2.82 -6.68 14.27
N LEU A 47 -1.65 -7.32 14.30
CA LEU A 47 -1.55 -8.77 14.19
C LEU A 47 -2.10 -9.48 15.43
N ALA A 48 -1.93 -8.91 16.63
CA ALA A 48 -2.51 -9.44 17.86
C ALA A 48 -4.03 -9.34 17.86
N GLU A 49 -4.59 -8.17 17.53
CA GLU A 49 -6.03 -7.95 17.37
C GLU A 49 -6.64 -8.90 16.33
N ARG A 50 -5.91 -9.14 15.23
CA ARG A 50 -6.34 -10.09 14.21
C ARG A 50 -6.48 -11.50 14.75
N ARG A 51 -5.50 -11.96 15.54
CA ARG A 51 -5.53 -13.29 16.18
C ARG A 51 -6.64 -13.40 17.22
N ALA A 52 -6.92 -12.30 17.92
CA ALA A 52 -8.00 -12.21 18.88
C ALA A 52 -9.40 -12.08 18.22
N GLY A 53 -9.46 -11.83 16.91
CA GLY A 53 -10.70 -11.57 16.18
C GLY A 53 -11.32 -10.20 16.48
N THR A 54 -10.56 -9.28 17.08
CA THR A 54 -11.01 -7.94 17.47
C THR A 54 -10.57 -6.84 16.49
N LEU A 55 -9.81 -7.20 15.46
CA LEU A 55 -9.34 -6.26 14.46
C LEU A 55 -10.51 -5.66 13.68
N GLU A 56 -10.78 -4.38 13.88
CA GLU A 56 -11.79 -3.67 13.12
C GLU A 56 -11.27 -3.28 11.74
N ALA A 57 -12.00 -3.70 10.72
CA ALA A 57 -11.65 -3.40 9.34
C ALA A 57 -11.97 -1.94 9.03
N ARG A 58 -10.98 -1.19 8.55
CA ARG A 58 -11.23 0.17 8.07
C ARG A 58 -12.01 0.10 6.77
N ARG A 59 -13.20 0.71 6.74
CA ARG A 59 -13.94 0.87 5.48
C ARG A 59 -13.07 1.62 4.48
N PRO A 60 -12.96 1.15 3.23
CA PRO A 60 -12.18 1.86 2.25
C PRO A 60 -12.79 3.25 2.03
N GLU A 61 -11.97 4.29 2.07
CA GLU A 61 -12.36 5.63 1.66
C GLU A 61 -12.16 5.80 0.16
N PRO A 62 -13.06 6.52 -0.55
CA PRO A 62 -12.86 6.89 -1.95
C PRO A 62 -11.54 7.66 -2.10
N THR A 63 -10.81 7.37 -3.18
CA THR A 63 -9.58 8.09 -3.51
C THR A 63 -9.57 8.49 -4.98
N GLN A 64 -8.80 9.51 -5.32
CA GLN A 64 -8.69 10.00 -6.68
C GLN A 64 -7.59 9.26 -7.44
N CYS A 65 -7.88 8.83 -8.68
CA CYS A 65 -6.92 8.15 -9.52
C CYS A 65 -5.85 9.12 -10.05
N PRO A 66 -4.54 8.88 -9.85
CA PRO A 66 -3.50 9.79 -10.32
C PRO A 66 -3.33 9.88 -11.84
N ALA A 67 -4.05 9.06 -12.62
CA ALA A 67 -3.89 8.95 -14.07
C ALA A 67 -5.05 9.58 -14.85
N CYS A 68 -6.28 9.53 -14.33
CA CYS A 68 -7.48 10.06 -14.99
C CYS A 68 -8.30 11.00 -14.10
N ASP A 69 -7.85 11.28 -12.88
CA ASP A 69 -8.52 12.14 -11.90
C ASP A 69 -9.92 11.69 -11.45
N ASP A 70 -10.36 10.49 -11.83
CA ASP A 70 -11.61 9.90 -11.36
C ASP A 70 -11.55 9.43 -9.90
N TRP A 71 -12.67 9.57 -9.21
CA TRP A 71 -12.85 9.00 -7.88
C TRP A 71 -13.20 7.52 -7.97
N PHE A 72 -12.51 6.68 -7.20
CA PHE A 72 -12.78 5.26 -7.13
C PHE A 72 -12.63 4.72 -5.71
N MET A 73 -13.26 3.57 -5.45
CA MET A 73 -13.08 2.83 -4.20
C MET A 73 -11.90 1.88 -4.34
N PRO A 74 -10.77 2.12 -3.66
CA PRO A 74 -9.59 1.28 -3.80
C PRO A 74 -9.81 -0.05 -3.06
N TYR A 75 -9.71 -1.15 -3.81
CA TYR A 75 -9.70 -2.49 -3.26
C TYR A 75 -8.25 -2.94 -3.00
N ALA A 76 -7.99 -3.52 -1.82
CA ALA A 76 -6.68 -4.09 -1.45
C ALA A 76 -5.46 -3.18 -1.71
N GLY A 77 -5.59 -1.87 -1.49
CA GLY A 77 -4.48 -0.91 -1.70
C GLY A 77 -4.26 -0.47 -3.15
N ALA A 78 -5.19 -0.77 -4.07
CA ALA A 78 -5.12 -0.30 -5.45
C ALA A 78 -4.96 1.23 -5.53
N ARG A 79 -3.90 1.67 -6.23
CA ARG A 79 -3.58 3.09 -6.44
C ARG A 79 -4.22 3.68 -7.70
N PHE A 80 -4.68 2.83 -8.61
CA PHE A 80 -5.29 3.23 -9.89
C PHE A 80 -6.67 2.59 -10.02
N CYS A 81 -7.60 3.30 -10.65
CA CYS A 81 -8.97 2.84 -10.83
C CYS A 81 -9.10 1.68 -11.83
N SER A 82 -8.08 1.45 -12.67
CA SER A 82 -8.08 0.43 -13.71
C SER A 82 -6.65 0.05 -14.14
N ASP A 83 -6.49 -1.11 -14.79
CA ASP A 83 -5.20 -1.53 -15.35
C ASP A 83 -4.64 -0.57 -16.42
N PRO A 84 -5.44 -0.02 -17.35
CA PRO A 84 -4.97 1.05 -18.23
C PRO A 84 -4.41 2.25 -17.46
N CYS A 85 -5.07 2.68 -16.39
CA CYS A 85 -4.58 3.77 -15.53
C CYS A 85 -3.28 3.41 -14.81
N ARG A 86 -3.10 2.15 -14.39
CA ARG A 86 -1.85 1.64 -13.82
C ARG A 86 -0.71 1.72 -14.83
N VAL A 87 -0.94 1.37 -16.09
CA VAL A 87 0.06 1.46 -17.17
C VAL A 87 0.45 2.92 -17.41
N ILE A 88 -0.54 3.81 -17.56
CA ILE A 88 -0.33 5.26 -17.73
C ILE A 88 0.46 5.84 -16.55
N GLY A 89 0.07 5.49 -15.33
CA GLY A 89 0.75 5.90 -14.11
C GLY A 89 2.23 5.52 -14.08
N ARG A 90 2.56 4.28 -14.48
CA ARG A 90 3.96 3.81 -14.57
C ARG A 90 4.75 4.59 -15.62
N ILE A 91 4.15 4.89 -16.78
CA ILE A 91 4.78 5.70 -17.83
C ILE A 91 5.09 7.11 -17.30
N ASN A 92 4.12 7.75 -16.65
CA ASN A 92 4.26 9.09 -16.08
C ASN A 92 5.34 9.14 -14.99
N GLU A 93 5.40 8.13 -14.12
CA GLU A 93 6.43 8.02 -13.09
C GLU A 93 7.83 7.86 -13.73
N HIS A 94 7.95 7.03 -14.77
CA HIS A 94 9.21 6.83 -15.47
C HIS A 94 9.69 8.09 -16.19
N ALA A 95 8.76 8.85 -16.80
CA ALA A 95 9.05 10.14 -17.42
C ALA A 95 9.53 11.17 -16.39
N ARG A 96 8.87 11.25 -15.22
CA ARG A 96 9.29 12.15 -14.12
C ARG A 96 10.68 11.82 -13.57
N ARG A 97 11.03 10.53 -13.48
CA ARG A 97 12.36 10.09 -13.04
C ARG A 97 13.47 10.39 -14.04
N ARG A 98 13.15 10.45 -15.34
CA ARG A 98 14.08 10.79 -16.43
C ARG A 98 14.14 12.28 -16.75
N ALA A 99 13.22 13.09 -16.23
CA ALA A 99 13.26 14.53 -16.40
C ALA A 99 14.54 15.07 -15.74
N PRO A 100 15.39 15.82 -16.46
CA PRO A 100 16.55 16.45 -15.85
C PRO A 100 16.07 17.36 -14.73
N ARG A 101 16.68 17.24 -13.54
CA ARG A 101 16.47 18.22 -12.47
C ARG A 101 16.85 19.57 -13.06
N ARG A 102 15.86 20.44 -13.31
CA ARG A 102 16.14 21.84 -13.58
C ARG A 102 16.83 22.38 -12.34
N ILE A 103 18.15 22.44 -12.37
CA ILE A 103 18.94 23.24 -11.45
C ILE A 103 18.50 24.67 -11.77
N GLY A 104 17.66 25.21 -10.89
CA GLY A 104 17.24 26.60 -10.96
C GLY A 104 18.49 27.46 -11.07
N THR A 105 18.65 28.11 -12.21
CA THR A 105 19.70 29.10 -12.43
C THR A 105 18.99 30.45 -12.40
N LEU A 106 19.36 31.23 -11.39
CA LEU A 106 19.16 32.67 -11.16
C LEU A 106 17.73 33.15 -10.84
#